data_AF-A0A1H5VP14-F1
#
_entry.id   AF-A0A1H5VP14-F1
#
_cell.length_a   1.000
_cell.length_b   1.000
_cell.length_c   1.000
_cell.angle_alpha   90.00
_cell.angle_beta   90.00
_cell.angle_gamma   90.00
#
_symmetry.space_group_name_H-M   'P 1'
#
loop_
_entity.id
_entity.type
_entity.pdbx_description
1 polymer ?
#
loop_
_entity_poly.entity_id
_entity_poly.type
_entity_poly.pdbx_seq_one_letter_code
_entity_poly.pdbx_strand_id
1 'polypeptide(L)'
;MADRLVPVLVALGGFLGATSRYLLGTVVAGAGGTLLANVLGSLALALAVGLVRSTRLRFFLATGLLSSFTTYSTFAVETATLGPTLGAANVAANYALGFAATLLGLLVGRRWS
;
A
#
# COMPACT_ATOMS: atom_id res chain seq x y z
N MET A 1 19.66 -9.87 -20.43
CA MET A 1 19.17 -11.05 -19.68
C MET A 1 18.22 -10.54 -18.61
N ALA A 2 16.94 -10.92 -18.61
CA ALA A 2 16.04 -10.53 -17.52
C ALA A 2 16.58 -11.08 -16.19
N ASP A 3 16.61 -10.26 -15.15
CA ASP A 3 17.08 -10.67 -13.83
C ASP A 3 16.14 -11.74 -13.29
N ARG A 4 16.59 -13.00 -13.32
CA ARG A 4 15.80 -14.18 -12.93
C ARG A 4 15.36 -14.16 -11.47
N LEU A 5 15.96 -13.31 -10.63
CA LEU A 5 15.60 -13.16 -9.23
C LEU A 5 14.39 -12.25 -8.99
N VAL A 6 14.02 -11.41 -9.96
CA VAL A 6 12.92 -10.44 -9.79
C VAL A 6 11.59 -11.11 -9.41
N PRO A 7 11.14 -12.20 -10.07
CA PRO A 7 9.90 -12.88 -9.67
C PRO A 7 9.94 -13.40 -8.23
N VAL A 8 11.09 -13.91 -7.77
CA VAL A 8 11.27 -14.40 -6.40
C VAL A 8 11.18 -13.25 -5.40
N LEU A 9 11.79 -12.11 -5.71
CA LEU A 9 11.72 -10.91 -4.87
C LEU A 9 10.29 -10.36 -4.79
N VAL A 10 9.57 -10.32 -5.92
CA VAL A 10 8.16 -9.91 -5.95
C VAL A 10 7.30 -10.89 -5.15
N ALA A 11 7.51 -12.21 -5.30
CA ALA A 11 6.75 -13.22 -4.58
C ALA A 11 6.99 -13.15 -3.06
N LEU A 12 8.23 -13.02 -2.62
CA LEU A 12 8.58 -12.87 -1.19
C LEU A 12 8.00 -11.59 -0.61
N GLY A 13 8.17 -10.45 -1.31
CA GLY A 13 7.56 -9.19 -0.90
C GLY A 13 6.04 -9.33 -0.82
N GLY A 14 5.42 -9.90 -1.85
CA GLY A 14 3.97 -10.07 -1.93
C GLY A 14 3.39 -10.94 -0.81
N PHE A 15 4.05 -12.05 -0.50
CA PHE A 15 3.73 -12.87 0.67
C PHE A 15 3.75 -12.03 1.96
N LEU A 16 4.86 -11.33 2.23
CA LEU A 16 4.98 -10.51 3.44
C LEU A 16 3.95 -9.39 3.51
N GLY A 17 3.68 -8.72 2.37
CA GLY A 17 2.69 -7.65 2.27
C GLY A 17 1.28 -8.14 2.54
N ALA A 18 0.86 -9.23 1.89
CA ALA A 18 -0.47 -9.81 2.07
C ALA A 18 -0.66 -10.34 3.50
N THR A 19 0.33 -11.03 4.07
CA THR A 19 0.29 -11.50 5.46
C THR A 19 0.21 -10.34 6.45
N SER A 20 1.00 -9.28 6.24
CA SER A 20 0.96 -8.09 7.11
C SER A 20 -0.40 -7.39 7.06
N ARG A 21 -1.00 -7.27 5.87
CA ARG A 21 -2.36 -6.74 5.72
C ARG A 21 -3.39 -7.62 6.42
N TYR A 22 -3.27 -8.94 6.31
CA TYR A 22 -4.14 -9.88 7.02
C TYR A 22 -4.05 -9.68 8.53
N LEU A 23 -2.85 -9.64 9.10
CA LEU A 23 -2.63 -9.40 10.53
C LEU A 23 -3.14 -8.02 10.97
N LEU A 24 -3.01 -6.99 10.13
CA LEU A 24 -3.60 -5.68 10.42
C LEU A 24 -5.13 -5.78 10.51
N GLY A 25 -5.76 -6.54 9.59
CA GLY A 25 -7.20 -6.79 9.60
C GLY A 25 -7.70 -7.56 10.82
N THR A 26 -6.84 -8.33 11.51
CA THR A 26 -7.21 -8.98 12.78
C THR A 26 -7.20 -8.03 13.97
N VAL A 27 -6.52 -6.88 13.85
CA VAL A 27 -6.45 -5.84 14.90
C VAL A 27 -7.46 -4.72 14.65
N VAL A 28 -7.59 -4.28 13.40
CA VAL A 28 -8.52 -3.23 12.98
C VAL A 28 -9.47 -3.82 11.93
N ALA A 29 -10.70 -4.11 12.34
CA ALA A 29 -11.68 -4.79 11.50
C ALA A 29 -12.33 -3.87 10.46
N GLY A 30 -12.73 -4.47 9.34
CA GLY A 30 -13.50 -3.84 8.27
C GLY A 30 -12.76 -2.69 7.55
N ALA A 31 -13.55 -1.76 6.99
CA ALA A 31 -13.05 -0.67 6.14
C ALA A 31 -11.97 0.20 6.79
N GLY A 32 -11.96 0.32 8.12
CA GLY A 32 -10.92 1.05 8.86
C GLY A 32 -9.54 0.39 8.74
N GLY A 33 -9.47 -0.95 8.77
CA GLY A 33 -8.22 -1.69 8.58
C GLY A 33 -7.68 -1.55 7.17
N THR A 34 -8.56 -1.65 6.17
CA THR A 34 -8.22 -1.44 4.76
C THR A 34 -7.75 -0.01 4.49
N LEU A 35 -8.44 1.00 5.03
CA LEU A 35 -8.02 2.40 4.93
C LEU A 35 -6.62 2.59 5.52
N LEU A 36 -6.37 2.06 6.72
CA LEU A 36 -5.08 2.16 7.38
C LEU A 36 -3.96 1.49 6.56
N ALA A 37 -4.22 0.28 6.04
CA ALA A 37 -3.29 -0.42 5.15
C ALA A 37 -2.95 0.41 3.91
N ASN A 38 -3.98 0.93 3.23
CA ASN A 38 -3.83 1.74 2.02
C ASN A 38 -3.05 3.03 2.27
N VAL A 39 -3.35 3.76 3.34
CA VAL A 39 -2.68 5.02 3.69
C VAL A 39 -1.21 4.78 4.04
N LEU A 40 -0.92 3.82 4.94
CA LEU A 40 0.46 3.51 5.35
C LEU A 40 1.27 2.93 4.18
N GLY A 41 0.67 2.06 3.38
CA GLY A 41 1.31 1.49 2.20
C GLY A 41 1.61 2.55 1.14
N SER A 42 0.72 3.53 0.93
CA SER A 42 0.94 4.64 0.00
C SER A 42 2.08 5.55 0.45
N LEU A 43 2.14 5.89 1.75
CA LEU A 43 3.25 6.64 2.35
C LEU A 43 4.58 5.92 2.15
N ALA A 44 4.64 4.64 2.53
CA ALA A 44 5.85 3.83 2.43
C ALA A 44 6.29 3.63 0.98
N LEU A 45 5.35 3.50 0.04
CA LEU A 45 5.65 3.38 -1.39
C LEU A 45 6.26 4.66 -1.94
N ALA A 46 5.69 5.82 -1.61
CA ALA A 46 6.22 7.10 -1.99
C ALA A 46 7.65 7.34 -1.43
N LEU A 47 7.89 6.97 -0.17
CA LEU A 47 9.23 6.99 0.42
C LEU A 47 10.19 6.06 -0.33
N ALA A 48 9.76 4.82 -0.62
CA ALA A 48 10.59 3.86 -1.35
C ALA A 48 10.97 4.36 -2.75
N VAL A 49 10.06 5.04 -3.45
CA VAL A 49 10.34 5.67 -4.75
C VAL A 49 11.43 6.73 -4.65
N GLY A 50 11.43 7.56 -3.60
CA GLY A 50 12.44 8.62 -3.42
C GLY A 50 13.79 8.13 -2.91
N LEU A 51 13.80 7.11 -2.06
CA LEU A 51 14.99 6.69 -1.30
C LEU A 51 15.71 5.47 -1.88
N VAL A 52 14.99 4.54 -2.52
CA VAL A 52 15.55 3.23 -2.90
C VAL A 52 16.14 3.27 -4.30
N ARG A 53 17.48 3.21 -4.38
CA ARG A 53 18.21 3.20 -5.65
C ARG A 53 18.40 1.80 -6.25
N SER A 54 18.40 0.76 -5.42
CA SER A 54 18.55 -0.63 -5.90
C SER A 54 17.29 -1.11 -6.62
N THR A 55 17.44 -1.50 -7.89
CA THR A 55 16.36 -2.06 -8.71
C THR A 55 15.73 -3.30 -8.08
N ARG A 56 16.56 -4.21 -7.53
CA ARG A 56 16.08 -5.43 -6.87
C ARG A 56 15.26 -5.10 -5.63
N LEU A 57 15.75 -4.18 -4.82
CA LEU A 57 15.04 -3.75 -3.60
C LEU A 57 13.73 -3.04 -3.94
N ARG A 58 13.67 -2.28 -5.04
CA ARG A 58 12.41 -1.71 -5.54
C ARG A 58 11.39 -2.77 -5.93
N PHE A 59 11.79 -3.85 -6.62
CA PHE A 59 10.85 -4.93 -6.95
C PHE A 59 10.32 -5.64 -5.70
N PHE A 60 11.19 -5.91 -4.73
CA PHE A 60 10.78 -6.49 -3.45
C PHE A 60 9.83 -5.57 -2.68
N LEU A 61 10.22 -4.31 -2.44
CA LEU A 61 9.46 -3.36 -1.62
C LEU A 61 8.22 -2.83 -2.33
N ALA A 62 8.36 -2.24 -3.51
CA ALA A 62 7.27 -1.57 -4.18
C ALA A 62 6.31 -2.59 -4.81
N THR A 63 6.80 -3.39 -5.77
CA THR A 63 5.96 -4.30 -6.55
C THR A 63 5.45 -5.48 -5.73
N GLY A 64 6.29 -6.06 -4.88
CA GLY A 64 5.90 -7.17 -4.01
C GLY A 64 5.14 -6.68 -2.78
N LEU A 65 5.89 -6.17 -1.80
CA LEU A 65 5.40 -5.91 -0.44
C LEU A 65 4.30 -4.86 -0.39
N LEU A 66 4.56 -3.65 -0.87
CA LEU A 66 3.65 -2.53 -0.69
C LEU A 66 2.39 -2.67 -1.55
N SER A 67 2.51 -3.16 -2.79
CA SER A 67 1.34 -3.46 -3.62
C SER A 67 0.44 -4.58 -3.08
N SER A 68 0.99 -5.51 -2.30
CA SER A 68 0.20 -6.60 -1.67
C SER A 68 -0.30 -6.23 -0.27
N PHE A 69 0.40 -5.31 0.40
CA PHE A 69 -0.01 -4.71 1.65
C PHE A 69 -1.18 -3.74 1.47
N THR A 70 -1.24 -2.99 0.36
CA THR A 70 -2.44 -2.24 -0.03
C THR A 70 -3.43 -3.12 -0.78
N THR A 71 -4.68 -2.68 -0.91
CA THR A 71 -5.69 -3.41 -1.67
C THR A 71 -6.81 -2.49 -2.17
N TYR A 72 -7.08 -2.56 -3.47
CA TYR A 72 -8.23 -1.88 -4.06
C TYR A 72 -9.49 -2.75 -4.03
N SER A 73 -9.36 -4.06 -4.26
CA SER A 73 -10.50 -4.97 -4.34
C SER A 73 -11.25 -5.08 -3.02
N THR A 74 -10.54 -5.22 -1.89
CA THR A 74 -11.17 -5.24 -0.57
C THR A 74 -11.82 -3.89 -0.26
N PHE A 75 -11.13 -2.77 -0.55
CA PHE A 75 -11.68 -1.42 -0.41
C PHE A 75 -13.00 -1.27 -1.19
N ALA A 76 -13.05 -1.71 -2.45
CA ALA A 76 -14.23 -1.55 -3.29
C ALA A 76 -15.42 -2.36 -2.77
N VAL A 77 -15.19 -3.62 -2.37
CA VAL A 77 -16.24 -4.47 -1.79
C VAL A 77 -16.74 -3.90 -0.47
N GLU A 78 -15.85 -3.56 0.47
CA GLU A 78 -16.24 -3.00 1.76
C GLU A 78 -17.02 -1.69 1.58
N THR A 79 -16.54 -0.81 0.71
CA THR A 79 -17.21 0.45 0.38
C THR A 79 -18.63 0.23 -0.14
N ALA A 80 -18.81 -0.72 -1.07
CA ALA A 80 -20.13 -1.03 -1.62
C ALA A 80 -21.09 -1.58 -0.54
N THR A 81 -20.56 -2.28 0.47
CA THR A 81 -21.35 -2.84 1.57
C THR A 81 -21.70 -1.86 2.69
N LEU A 82 -21.01 -0.71 2.78
CA LEU A 82 -21.25 0.31 3.83
C LEU A 82 -22.53 1.14 3.62
N GLY A 83 -23.18 1.01 2.46
CA GLY A 83 -24.29 1.87 2.06
C GLY A 83 -23.82 3.23 1.51
N PRO A 84 -24.75 4.06 1.00
CA PRO A 84 -24.39 5.21 0.17
C PRO A 84 -23.58 6.28 0.91
N THR A 85 -24.00 6.68 2.11
CA THR A 85 -23.35 7.76 2.86
C THR A 85 -21.97 7.36 3.40
N LEU A 86 -21.89 6.21 4.08
CA LEU A 86 -20.63 5.72 4.64
C LEU A 86 -19.68 5.22 3.54
N GLY A 87 -20.21 4.65 2.46
CA GLY A 87 -19.43 4.32 1.27
C GLY A 87 -18.80 5.56 0.64
N ALA A 88 -19.57 6.62 0.40
CA ALA A 88 -19.03 7.88 -0.11
C ALA A 88 -17.95 8.48 0.81
N ALA A 89 -18.16 8.44 2.13
CA ALA A 89 -17.16 8.87 3.10
C ALA A 89 -15.87 8.01 3.04
N ASN A 90 -15.99 6.69 2.90
CA ASN A 90 -14.84 5.79 2.80
C ASN A 90 -14.04 6.00 1.50
N VAL A 91 -14.73 6.27 0.38
CA VAL A 91 -14.09 6.68 -0.88
C VAL A 91 -13.30 7.96 -0.67
N ALA A 92 -13.95 9.00 -0.15
CA ALA A 92 -13.31 10.30 0.08
C ALA A 92 -12.10 10.16 1.01
N ALA A 93 -12.22 9.39 2.09
CA ALA A 93 -11.13 9.14 3.03
C ALA A 93 -9.94 8.42 2.38
N ASN A 94 -10.17 7.34 1.63
CA ASN A 94 -9.09 6.59 0.97
C ASN A 94 -8.32 7.46 -0.02
N TYR A 95 -9.02 8.23 -0.86
CA TYR A 95 -8.35 9.11 -1.81
C TYR A 95 -7.66 10.28 -1.12
N ALA A 96 -8.33 11.01 -0.23
CA ALA A 96 -7.76 12.18 0.43
C ALA A 96 -6.53 11.81 1.26
N LEU A 97 -6.66 10.81 2.14
CA LEU A 97 -5.56 10.38 3.02
C LEU A 97 -4.47 9.65 2.25
N GLY A 98 -4.81 8.82 1.26
CA GLY A 98 -3.85 8.12 0.42
C GLY A 98 -2.99 9.07 -0.43
N PHE A 99 -3.60 10.08 -1.04
CA PHE A 99 -2.85 11.12 -1.76
C PHE A 99 -2.04 11.99 -0.82
N ALA A 100 -2.59 12.42 0.32
CA ALA A 100 -1.83 13.20 1.31
C ALA A 100 -0.60 12.42 1.81
N ALA A 101 -0.76 11.13 2.11
CA ALA A 101 0.31 10.22 2.49
C ALA A 101 1.37 10.07 1.39
N THR A 102 0.94 9.92 0.13
CA THR A 102 1.84 9.86 -1.03
C THR A 102 2.66 11.14 -1.17
N LEU A 103 2.01 12.31 -1.11
CA LEU A 103 2.68 13.61 -1.20
C LEU A 103 3.68 13.79 -0.06
N LEU A 104 3.29 13.46 1.17
CA LEU A 104 4.16 13.51 2.33
C LEU A 104 5.39 12.60 2.12
N GLY A 105 5.19 11.37 1.64
CA GLY A 105 6.27 10.43 1.37
C GLY A 105 7.23 10.92 0.28
N LEU A 106 6.73 11.53 -0.78
CA LEU A 106 7.57 12.12 -1.83
C LEU A 106 8.35 13.35 -1.34
N LEU A 107 7.71 14.22 -0.55
CA LEU A 107 8.34 15.40 0.03
C LEU A 107 9.48 15.01 0.98
N VAL A 108 9.22 14.03 1.85
CA VAL A 108 10.24 13.48 2.75
C VAL A 108 11.32 12.79 1.94
N GLY A 109 10.97 11.89 1.02
CA GLY A 109 11.94 11.11 0.22
C GLY A 109 12.91 11.98 -0.60
N ARG A 110 12.44 13.11 -1.14
CA ARG A 110 13.26 14.08 -1.88
C ARG A 110 14.32 14.77 -1.03
N ARG A 111 14.12 14.91 0.28
CA ARG A 111 15.11 15.56 1.17
C ARG A 111 16.38 14.72 1.35
N TRP A 112 16.34 13.44 1.00
CA TRP A 112 17.45 12.49 1.22
C TRP A 112 17.94 11.89 -0.10
N SER A 113 17.44 12.39 -1.24
CA SER A 113 17.76 11.91 -2.59
C SER A 113 18.74 12.82 -3.29
#